data_AF-A0A1V6FWJ7-F1
#
_entry.id   AF-A0A1V6FWJ7-F1
#
_cell.length_a   1.000
_cell.length_b   1.000
_cell.length_c   1.000
_cell.angle_alpha   90.00
_cell.angle_beta   90.00
_cell.angle_gamma   90.00
#
_symmetry.space_group_name_H-M   'P 1'
#
loop_
_entity.id
_entity.type
_entity.pdbx_description
1 polymer ?
#
loop_
_entity_poly.entity_id
_entity_poly.type
_entity_poly.pdbx_seq_one_letter_code
_entity_poly.pdbx_strand_id
1 'polypeptide(L)'
;MKNLLIKSDNLKGLNYLLADKQLKGKIDLVYIDPPFATGGNFTITNGRASTISNSKNGEIAYSDKLLGNTFLEFLKKRLLLIKELMSEQGSIYLHIDYKIGHYVKILMDEVFGIENFKNDITRIKCNPKNFARIGYGNIKDLILFYTKTSKPIWNEPREKYSDKDIEKLFPKRDKQGRRYTTVPIHAPGETENGNSNKPFKGIMPPPGRHWRTDITTLEKWDNNGLIEWSPTGNPRKIIFADEREGKRVQDIWEYKDPQYPTYPTEKNAELLDLIIRTSSNENSIILDCFCGSGTTLKSAQNNRRRWIGIDESEHAIKATIKKIETIEGDFFYNNQGYVVEELK
;
A
#
# COMPACT_ATOMS: atom_id res chain seq x y z
N MET A 1 23.10 -5.74 5.06
CA MET A 1 23.29 -4.92 3.83
C MET A 1 23.30 -3.45 4.22
N LYS A 2 24.11 -2.58 3.60
CA LYS A 2 23.95 -1.12 3.76
C LYS A 2 22.80 -0.59 2.89
N ASN A 3 22.28 0.60 3.18
CA ASN A 3 21.29 1.24 2.29
C ASN A 3 22.02 1.70 1.03
N LEU A 4 21.35 1.68 -0.12
CA LEU A 4 22.03 1.88 -1.40
C LEU A 4 21.27 2.85 -2.29
N LEU A 5 21.94 3.93 -2.69
CA LEU A 5 21.44 4.87 -3.69
C LEU A 5 22.30 4.73 -4.94
N ILE A 6 21.70 4.33 -6.06
CA ILE A 6 22.41 4.08 -7.31
C ILE A 6 22.06 5.17 -8.31
N LYS A 7 23.09 5.86 -8.81
CA LYS A 7 22.99 6.74 -9.96
C LYS A 7 23.23 5.94 -11.24
N SER A 8 22.15 5.59 -11.96
CA SER A 8 22.21 4.86 -13.23
C SER A 8 20.85 4.82 -13.92
N ASP A 9 20.82 4.46 -15.21
CA ASP A 9 19.60 3.93 -15.81
C ASP A 9 19.11 2.73 -14.97
N ASN A 10 17.82 2.71 -14.67
CA ASN A 10 17.27 1.72 -13.76
C ASN A 10 17.25 0.29 -14.33
N LEU A 11 17.24 0.08 -15.65
CA LEU A 11 17.41 -1.27 -16.20
C LEU A 11 18.83 -1.78 -15.93
N LYS A 12 19.85 -0.93 -16.09
CA LYS A 12 21.23 -1.24 -15.75
C LYS A 12 21.40 -1.46 -14.24
N GLY A 13 20.83 -0.58 -13.42
CA GLY A 13 20.86 -0.69 -11.96
C GLY A 13 20.20 -1.99 -11.47
N LEU A 14 19.04 -2.38 -12.01
CA LEU A 14 18.39 -3.65 -11.67
C LEU A 14 19.26 -4.88 -12.03
N ASN A 15 19.92 -4.86 -13.20
CA ASN A 15 20.86 -5.92 -13.58
C ASN A 15 22.06 -5.98 -12.62
N TYR A 16 22.60 -4.82 -12.22
CA TYR A 16 23.69 -4.74 -11.25
C TYR A 16 23.28 -5.32 -9.88
N LEU A 17 22.05 -5.06 -9.42
CA LEU A 17 21.53 -5.68 -8.20
C LEU A 17 21.47 -7.20 -8.30
N LEU A 18 21.11 -7.72 -9.47
CA LEU A 18 20.95 -9.15 -9.71
C LEU A 18 22.31 -9.86 -9.84
N ALA A 19 23.20 -9.34 -10.70
CA ALA A 19 24.46 -9.97 -11.08
C ALA A 19 25.59 -9.69 -10.08
N ASP A 20 25.81 -8.41 -9.73
CA ASP A 20 26.95 -8.00 -8.94
C ASP A 20 26.65 -7.98 -7.43
N LYS A 21 25.50 -7.44 -7.03
CA LYS A 21 25.08 -7.43 -5.61
C LYS A 21 24.46 -8.75 -5.15
N GLN A 22 24.18 -9.68 -6.08
CA GLN A 22 23.62 -11.00 -5.81
C GLN A 22 22.35 -10.95 -4.95
N LEU A 23 21.41 -10.07 -5.32
CA LEU A 23 20.15 -9.84 -4.59
C LEU A 23 18.95 -10.60 -5.15
N LYS A 24 19.17 -11.59 -6.00
CA LYS A 24 18.12 -12.50 -6.48
C LYS A 24 17.34 -13.08 -5.28
N GLY A 25 16.02 -12.95 -5.30
CA GLY A 25 15.15 -13.49 -4.25
C GLY A 25 15.21 -12.81 -2.88
N LYS A 26 15.74 -11.58 -2.77
CA LYS A 26 15.99 -10.91 -1.47
C LYS A 26 15.14 -9.66 -1.21
N ILE A 27 14.40 -9.15 -2.19
CA ILE A 27 13.64 -7.90 -2.05
C ILE A 27 12.22 -8.20 -1.60
N ASP A 28 11.85 -7.72 -0.41
CA ASP A 28 10.54 -8.01 0.19
C ASP A 28 9.45 -7.07 -0.29
N LEU A 29 9.80 -5.84 -0.67
CA LEU A 29 8.83 -4.87 -1.15
C LEU A 29 9.41 -4.04 -2.28
N VAL A 30 8.62 -3.86 -3.33
CA VAL A 30 8.92 -2.97 -4.44
C VAL A 30 7.80 -1.94 -4.54
N TYR A 31 8.16 -0.66 -4.57
CA TYR A 31 7.25 0.40 -4.95
C TYR A 31 7.85 1.13 -6.14
N ILE A 32 7.08 1.30 -7.21
CA ILE A 32 7.52 2.02 -8.40
C ILE A 32 6.43 2.97 -8.89
N ASP A 33 6.84 4.19 -9.24
CA ASP A 33 6.02 5.22 -9.89
C ASP A 33 6.70 5.60 -11.22
N PRO A 34 6.59 4.75 -12.25
CA PRO A 34 7.19 5.06 -13.55
C PRO A 34 6.57 6.34 -14.15
N PRO A 35 7.30 7.06 -15.01
CA PRO A 35 6.77 8.26 -15.65
C PRO A 35 5.47 7.93 -16.39
N PHE A 36 4.43 8.73 -16.12
CA PHE A 36 3.14 8.61 -16.81
C PHE A 36 3.37 9.07 -18.24
N ALA A 37 3.46 8.15 -19.20
CA ALA A 37 3.55 8.36 -20.66
C ALA A 37 2.50 9.35 -21.21
N THR A 38 2.62 10.62 -20.85
CA THR A 38 1.64 11.69 -21.02
C THR A 38 2.11 12.72 -22.04
N GLY A 39 3.33 12.57 -22.57
CA GLY A 39 3.85 13.40 -23.65
C GLY A 39 4.35 14.78 -23.18
N GLY A 40 4.61 14.95 -21.88
CA GLY A 40 5.03 16.22 -21.29
C GLY A 40 6.54 16.33 -21.06
N ASN A 41 7.10 17.54 -21.23
CA ASN A 41 8.44 17.86 -20.75
C ASN A 41 8.33 18.39 -19.31
N PHE A 42 9.03 17.77 -18.36
CA PHE A 42 9.15 18.29 -16.99
C PHE A 42 10.35 19.23 -16.92
N THR A 43 10.16 20.45 -16.41
CA THR A 43 11.24 21.44 -16.25
C THR A 43 11.37 21.88 -14.80
N ILE A 44 12.59 22.18 -14.37
CA ILE A 44 12.89 22.80 -13.07
C ILE A 44 13.28 24.26 -13.34
N THR A 45 12.63 25.20 -12.67
CA THR A 45 13.04 26.62 -12.67
C THR A 45 13.17 27.12 -11.24
N ASN A 46 14.34 27.66 -10.90
CA ASN A 46 14.61 28.33 -9.62
C ASN A 46 14.23 27.51 -8.37
N GLY A 47 14.52 26.20 -8.35
CA GLY A 47 14.27 25.34 -7.19
C GLY A 47 12.80 25.05 -6.89
N ARG A 48 11.87 25.43 -7.78
CA ARG A 48 10.47 25.01 -7.75
C ARG A 48 10.18 24.07 -8.92
N ALA A 49 9.69 22.88 -8.59
CA ALA A 49 9.15 21.94 -9.56
C ALA A 49 7.73 22.37 -9.95
N SER A 50 7.51 22.83 -11.18
CA SER A 50 6.16 23.05 -11.69
C SER A 50 5.69 21.84 -12.49
N THR A 51 4.55 21.27 -12.09
CA THR A 51 3.93 20.13 -12.78
C THR A 51 2.96 20.59 -13.88
N ILE A 52 2.52 21.87 -13.89
CA ILE A 52 1.35 22.31 -14.69
C ILE A 52 1.51 23.69 -15.39
N SER A 53 2.64 24.39 -15.28
CA SER A 53 2.85 25.61 -16.08
C SER A 53 4.30 25.80 -16.50
N ASN A 54 4.52 25.69 -17.81
CA ASN A 54 5.80 25.92 -18.46
C ASN A 54 6.14 27.41 -18.44
N SER A 55 7.35 27.76 -18.00
CA SER A 55 8.05 28.92 -18.53
C SER A 55 8.90 28.45 -19.71
N LYS A 56 9.01 29.24 -20.79
CA LYS A 56 9.70 28.84 -22.03
C LYS A 56 11.21 28.54 -21.86
N ASN A 57 11.80 28.80 -20.68
CA ASN A 57 13.24 28.80 -20.44
C ASN A 57 13.70 27.88 -19.29
N GLY A 58 12.93 26.85 -18.91
CA GLY A 58 13.31 25.93 -17.82
C GLY A 58 14.26 24.80 -18.25
N GLU A 59 15.14 24.36 -17.34
CA GLU A 59 16.01 23.21 -17.56
C GLU A 59 15.19 21.91 -17.59
N ILE A 60 15.35 21.10 -18.63
CA ILE A 60 14.59 19.86 -18.87
C ILE A 60 15.10 18.77 -17.91
N ALA A 61 14.21 18.24 -17.06
CA ALA A 61 14.54 17.20 -16.08
C ALA A 61 14.37 15.77 -16.63
N TYR A 62 13.38 15.52 -17.50
CA TYR A 62 13.19 14.26 -18.25
C TYR A 62 12.23 14.49 -19.45
N SER A 63 12.40 13.72 -20.54
CA SER A 63 11.55 13.79 -21.74
C SER A 63 10.67 12.55 -21.88
N ASP A 64 9.36 12.74 -21.74
CA ASP A 64 8.38 11.67 -21.72
C ASP A 64 7.79 11.39 -23.13
N LYS A 65 8.60 10.81 -24.03
CA LYS A 65 8.21 10.48 -25.42
C LYS A 65 7.77 9.02 -25.64
N LEU A 66 7.72 8.20 -24.59
CA LEU A 66 7.41 6.77 -24.71
C LEU A 66 5.90 6.55 -24.90
N LEU A 67 5.44 6.47 -26.15
CA LEU A 67 4.02 6.22 -26.47
C LEU A 67 3.69 4.72 -26.54
N GLY A 68 2.57 4.33 -25.94
CA GLY A 68 1.92 3.03 -26.14
C GLY A 68 2.83 1.82 -25.91
N ASN A 69 3.05 1.03 -26.97
CA ASN A 69 3.78 -0.24 -26.88
C ASN A 69 5.24 -0.07 -26.43
N THR A 70 5.89 1.04 -26.77
CA THR A 70 7.29 1.30 -26.36
C THR A 70 7.40 1.50 -24.84
N PHE A 71 6.38 2.11 -24.21
CA PHE A 71 6.31 2.23 -22.76
C PHE A 71 6.09 0.87 -22.09
N LEU A 72 5.22 0.03 -22.66
CA LEU A 72 4.98 -1.32 -22.16
C LEU A 72 6.24 -2.18 -22.25
N GLU A 73 6.97 -2.13 -23.36
CA GLU A 73 8.26 -2.82 -23.51
C GLU A 73 9.33 -2.29 -22.55
N PHE A 74 9.37 -0.97 -22.36
CA PHE A 74 10.24 -0.33 -21.37
C PHE A 74 9.97 -0.87 -19.96
N LEU A 75 8.69 -0.97 -19.57
CA LEU A 75 8.30 -1.45 -18.26
C LEU A 75 8.48 -2.97 -18.13
N LYS A 76 8.15 -3.75 -19.17
CA LYS A 76 8.27 -5.21 -19.21
C LYS A 76 9.68 -5.68 -18.86
N LYS A 77 10.69 -5.09 -19.51
CA LYS A 77 12.11 -5.42 -19.25
C LYS A 77 12.48 -5.24 -17.76
N ARG A 78 11.94 -4.21 -17.11
CA ARG A 78 12.20 -3.90 -15.70
C ARG A 78 11.42 -4.83 -14.78
N LEU A 79 10.13 -5.07 -15.05
CA LEU A 79 9.28 -5.95 -14.26
C LEU A 79 9.82 -7.39 -14.22
N LEU A 80 10.41 -7.89 -15.32
CA LEU A 80 11.05 -9.20 -15.36
C LEU A 80 12.23 -9.29 -14.36
N LEU A 81 13.11 -8.28 -14.33
CA LEU A 81 14.23 -8.24 -13.38
C LEU A 81 13.75 -8.05 -11.94
N ILE A 82 12.75 -7.19 -11.75
CA ILE A 82 12.12 -6.98 -10.44
C ILE A 82 11.57 -8.29 -9.90
N LYS A 83 10.85 -9.07 -10.74
CA LYS A 83 10.34 -10.38 -10.36
C LYS A 83 11.46 -11.31 -9.88
N GLU A 84 12.61 -11.34 -10.54
CA GLU A 84 13.76 -12.15 -10.12
C GLU A 84 14.39 -11.68 -8.80
N LEU A 85 14.40 -10.37 -8.54
CA LEU A 85 14.94 -9.79 -7.30
C LEU A 85 14.00 -10.00 -6.10
N MET A 86 12.69 -10.07 -6.32
CA MET A 86 11.70 -10.24 -5.25
C MET A 86 11.85 -11.57 -4.52
N SER A 87 11.77 -11.52 -3.18
CA SER A 87 11.68 -12.70 -2.33
C SER A 87 10.37 -13.45 -2.54
N GLU A 88 10.29 -14.71 -2.13
CA GLU A 88 9.07 -15.53 -2.24
C GLU A 88 7.88 -14.94 -1.46
N GLN A 89 8.15 -14.13 -0.43
CA GLN A 89 7.13 -13.42 0.35
C GLN A 89 6.93 -11.97 -0.13
N GLY A 90 7.57 -11.59 -1.23
CA GLY A 90 7.67 -10.22 -1.67
C GLY A 90 6.40 -9.69 -2.35
N SER A 91 6.23 -8.38 -2.27
CA SER A 91 5.11 -7.63 -2.83
C SER A 91 5.58 -6.50 -3.75
N ILE A 92 4.77 -6.16 -4.76
CA ILE A 92 5.01 -5.00 -5.64
C ILE A 92 3.76 -4.12 -5.73
N TYR A 93 4.00 -2.81 -5.61
CA TYR A 93 3.02 -1.75 -5.81
C TYR A 93 3.47 -0.88 -6.97
N LEU A 94 2.67 -0.84 -8.03
CA LEU A 94 2.95 -0.02 -9.22
C LEU A 94 1.92 1.09 -9.32
N HIS A 95 2.37 2.33 -9.11
CA HIS A 95 1.55 3.53 -9.20
C HIS A 95 1.48 4.01 -10.66
N ILE A 96 0.28 4.17 -11.20
CA ILE A 96 0.08 4.58 -12.60
C ILE A 96 -1.24 5.35 -12.79
N ASP A 97 -1.37 6.07 -13.90
CA ASP A 97 -2.62 6.74 -14.24
C ASP A 97 -3.63 5.77 -14.87
N TYR A 98 -4.88 6.21 -14.93
CA TYR A 98 -5.98 5.43 -15.48
C TYR A 98 -5.91 5.26 -17.01
N LYS A 99 -5.13 6.07 -17.73
CA LYS A 99 -5.08 6.02 -19.20
C LYS A 99 -4.30 4.81 -19.70
N ILE A 100 -3.17 4.50 -19.04
CA ILE A 100 -2.32 3.36 -19.39
C ILE A 100 -2.44 2.18 -18.41
N GLY A 101 -3.02 2.42 -17.22
CA GLY A 101 -3.09 1.45 -16.14
C GLY A 101 -3.68 0.08 -16.49
N HIS A 102 -4.68 0.03 -17.38
CA HIS A 102 -5.27 -1.24 -17.82
C HIS A 102 -4.31 -2.08 -18.66
N TYR A 103 -3.50 -1.45 -19.51
CA TYR A 103 -2.49 -2.16 -20.30
C TYR A 103 -1.33 -2.62 -19.41
N VAL A 104 -0.95 -1.80 -18.43
CA VAL A 104 0.04 -2.19 -17.41
C VAL A 104 -0.46 -3.35 -16.56
N LYS A 105 -1.74 -3.40 -16.23
CA LYS A 105 -2.36 -4.54 -15.53
C LYS A 105 -2.20 -5.85 -16.32
N ILE A 106 -2.52 -5.84 -17.61
CA ILE A 106 -2.34 -7.02 -18.47
C ILE A 106 -0.88 -7.45 -18.52
N LEU A 107 0.05 -6.49 -18.63
CA LEU A 107 1.48 -6.77 -18.58
C LEU A 107 1.91 -7.37 -17.22
N MET A 108 1.38 -6.87 -16.11
CA MET A 108 1.67 -7.42 -14.79
C MET A 108 1.05 -8.81 -14.60
N ASP A 109 -0.10 -9.13 -15.21
CA ASP A 109 -0.63 -10.49 -15.25
C ASP A 109 0.32 -11.45 -15.98
N GLU A 110 0.87 -11.03 -17.12
CA GLU A 110 1.86 -11.82 -17.87
C GLU A 110 3.12 -12.06 -17.02
N VAL A 111 3.62 -11.03 -16.33
CA VAL A 111 4.86 -11.13 -15.56
C VAL A 111 4.66 -11.87 -14.25
N PHE A 112 3.67 -11.53 -13.43
CA PHE A 112 3.51 -12.04 -12.07
C PHE A 112 2.50 -13.19 -11.94
N GLY A 113 1.66 -13.42 -12.94
CA GLY A 113 0.56 -14.38 -12.88
C GLY A 113 -0.73 -13.72 -12.38
N ILE A 114 -1.85 -14.01 -13.04
CA ILE A 114 -3.16 -13.44 -12.72
C ILE A 114 -3.64 -13.83 -11.31
N GLU A 115 -3.24 -15.00 -10.83
CA GLU A 115 -3.52 -15.52 -9.49
C GLU A 115 -2.80 -14.75 -8.38
N ASN A 116 -1.73 -14.04 -8.73
CA ASN A 116 -0.94 -13.24 -7.81
C ASN A 116 -1.36 -11.77 -7.78
N PHE A 117 -2.31 -11.36 -8.63
CA PHE A 117 -3.00 -10.09 -8.48
C PHE A 117 -3.79 -10.07 -7.16
N LYS A 118 -3.67 -8.98 -6.40
CA LYS A 118 -4.39 -8.83 -5.14
C LYS A 118 -5.42 -7.72 -5.18
N ASN A 119 -5.07 -6.55 -5.71
CA ASN A 119 -6.02 -5.46 -5.80
C ASN A 119 -5.58 -4.35 -6.76
N ASP A 120 -6.55 -3.58 -7.27
CA ASP A 120 -6.35 -2.29 -7.93
C ASP A 120 -6.83 -1.15 -7.01
N ILE A 121 -5.88 -0.57 -6.28
CA ILE A 121 -6.17 0.45 -5.29
C ILE A 121 -6.42 1.79 -6.00
N THR A 122 -7.59 2.37 -5.76
CA THR A 122 -7.94 3.71 -6.25
C THR A 122 -7.43 4.75 -5.26
N ARG A 123 -6.60 5.69 -5.73
CA ARG A 123 -6.16 6.81 -4.92
C ARG A 123 -6.82 8.11 -5.40
N ILE A 124 -7.40 8.87 -4.47
CA ILE A 124 -7.98 10.20 -4.71
C ILE A 124 -6.85 11.24 -4.58
N LYS A 125 -6.34 11.70 -5.73
CA LYS A 125 -5.15 12.56 -5.83
C LYS A 125 -5.43 14.05 -5.74
N CYS A 126 -6.67 14.49 -5.98
CA CYS A 126 -7.03 15.91 -5.92
C CYS A 126 -8.51 16.14 -5.59
N ASN A 127 -8.83 17.38 -5.22
CA ASN A 127 -10.21 17.81 -5.05
C ASN A 127 -10.99 17.76 -6.38
N PRO A 128 -12.32 17.55 -6.33
CA PRO A 128 -13.19 17.69 -7.49
C PRO A 128 -12.95 18.98 -8.26
N LYS A 129 -12.94 18.87 -9.58
CA LYS A 129 -12.72 19.96 -10.54
C LYS A 129 -13.97 20.10 -11.40
N ASN A 130 -14.59 21.28 -11.37
CA ASN A 130 -15.88 21.54 -12.02
C ASN A 130 -15.71 22.23 -13.39
N PHE A 131 -14.85 21.68 -14.25
CA PHE A 131 -14.67 22.20 -15.60
C PHE A 131 -15.70 21.61 -16.56
N ALA A 132 -16.26 22.44 -17.45
CA ALA A 132 -17.13 21.96 -18.53
C ALA A 132 -16.33 21.07 -19.51
N ARG A 133 -16.75 19.81 -19.64
CA ARG A 133 -16.15 18.81 -20.56
C ARG A 133 -17.15 17.69 -20.81
N ILE A 134 -16.95 16.95 -21.90
CA ILE A 134 -17.65 15.69 -22.12
C ILE A 134 -16.96 14.61 -21.26
N GLY A 135 -17.64 14.17 -20.21
CA GLY A 135 -17.20 13.09 -19.33
C GLY A 135 -16.89 13.54 -17.90
N TYR A 136 -16.75 12.57 -17.00
CA TYR A 136 -16.54 12.80 -15.56
C TYR A 136 -15.18 13.41 -15.25
N GLY A 137 -15.11 14.23 -14.20
CA GLY A 137 -13.83 14.74 -13.69
C GLY A 137 -12.92 13.60 -13.22
N ASN A 138 -11.64 13.66 -13.60
CA ASN A 138 -10.64 12.70 -13.11
C ASN A 138 -9.98 13.25 -11.85
N ILE A 139 -10.35 12.68 -10.70
CA ILE A 139 -9.73 12.97 -9.40
C ILE A 139 -8.87 11.82 -8.88
N LYS A 140 -8.73 10.75 -9.67
CA LYS A 140 -8.08 9.52 -9.23
C LYS A 140 -6.95 9.03 -10.12
N ASP A 141 -6.03 8.31 -9.51
CA ASP A 141 -5.03 7.43 -10.11
C ASP A 141 -5.19 6.01 -9.51
N LEU A 142 -4.28 5.12 -9.91
CA LEU A 142 -4.35 3.68 -9.68
C LEU A 142 -3.02 3.19 -9.09
N ILE A 143 -3.09 2.29 -8.11
CA ILE A 143 -1.94 1.53 -7.62
C ILE A 143 -2.27 0.03 -7.79
N LEU A 144 -1.52 -0.65 -8.64
CA LEU A 144 -1.63 -2.09 -8.85
C LEU A 144 -0.83 -2.83 -7.79
N PHE A 145 -1.48 -3.74 -7.06
CA PHE A 145 -0.87 -4.56 -6.03
C PHE A 145 -0.80 -6.03 -6.44
N TYR A 146 0.43 -6.54 -6.53
CA TYR A 146 0.75 -7.95 -6.79
C TYR A 146 1.68 -8.51 -5.71
N THR A 147 1.64 -9.83 -5.56
CA THR A 147 2.59 -10.58 -4.74
C THR A 147 3.43 -11.51 -5.61
N LYS A 148 4.56 -11.98 -5.08
CA LYS A 148 5.37 -12.99 -5.77
C LYS A 148 4.70 -14.37 -5.74
N THR A 149 4.08 -14.70 -4.60
CA THR A 149 3.40 -15.98 -4.34
C THR A 149 2.10 -15.76 -3.57
N SER A 150 1.41 -16.85 -3.21
CA SER A 150 0.20 -16.82 -2.37
C SER A 150 0.45 -16.53 -0.89
N LYS A 151 1.72 -16.48 -0.44
CA LYS A 151 2.10 -16.27 0.97
C LYS A 151 2.99 -15.03 1.15
N PRO A 152 2.48 -13.82 0.90
CA PRO A 152 3.24 -12.60 1.09
C PRO A 152 3.41 -12.23 2.57
N ILE A 153 4.33 -11.31 2.86
CA ILE A 153 4.29 -10.53 4.10
C ILE A 153 3.02 -9.67 4.06
N TRP A 154 2.14 -9.83 5.06
CA TRP A 154 0.91 -9.06 5.18
C TRP A 154 0.62 -8.69 6.63
N ASN A 155 0.89 -7.44 6.97
CA ASN A 155 0.54 -6.81 8.24
C ASN A 155 -0.76 -6.02 8.05
N GLU A 156 -1.89 -6.66 8.36
CA GLU A 156 -3.23 -6.15 8.06
C GLU A 156 -3.40 -4.66 8.47
N PRO A 157 -3.57 -3.74 7.50
CA PRO A 157 -3.66 -2.33 7.80
C PRO A 157 -5.00 -1.99 8.44
N ARG A 158 -4.94 -1.25 9.54
CA ARG A 158 -6.12 -0.75 10.26
C ARG A 158 -6.08 0.77 10.42
N GLU A 159 -7.25 1.37 10.32
CA GLU A 159 -7.52 2.77 10.65
C GLU A 159 -8.35 2.85 11.93
N LYS A 160 -8.05 3.85 12.76
CA LYS A 160 -8.89 4.17 13.91
C LYS A 160 -10.29 4.55 13.44
N TYR A 161 -11.30 4.18 14.23
CA TYR A 161 -12.64 4.68 13.99
C TYR A 161 -12.70 6.19 14.22
N SER A 162 -13.29 6.92 13.30
CA SER A 162 -13.74 8.29 13.57
C SER A 162 -14.94 8.26 14.51
N ASP A 163 -15.24 9.37 15.18
CA ASP A 163 -16.45 9.46 16.02
C ASP A 163 -17.69 9.05 15.22
N LYS A 164 -17.83 9.56 13.98
CA LYS A 164 -18.93 9.19 13.08
C LYS A 164 -18.98 7.70 12.76
N ASP A 165 -17.83 7.05 12.57
CA ASP A 165 -17.78 5.60 12.39
C ASP A 165 -18.27 4.88 13.64
N ILE A 166 -17.84 5.33 14.83
CA ILE A 166 -18.27 4.76 16.10
C ILE A 166 -19.79 4.90 16.24
N GLU A 167 -20.35 6.07 15.94
CA GLU A 167 -21.79 6.29 16.06
C GLU A 167 -22.60 5.42 15.11
N LYS A 168 -22.14 5.26 13.87
CA LYS A 168 -22.81 4.48 12.83
C LYS A 168 -22.69 2.97 13.07
N LEU A 169 -21.50 2.49 13.41
CA LEU A 169 -21.20 1.06 13.51
C LEU A 169 -21.56 0.49 14.89
N PHE A 170 -21.51 1.31 15.94
CA PHE A 170 -21.80 0.96 17.33
C PHE A 170 -22.93 1.86 17.88
N PRO A 171 -24.17 1.67 17.40
CA PRO A 171 -25.28 2.58 17.71
C PRO A 171 -25.83 2.40 19.14
N LYS A 172 -25.60 1.25 19.78
CA LYS A 172 -26.15 0.95 21.10
C LYS A 172 -25.20 1.41 22.21
N ARG A 173 -25.74 1.59 23.43
CA ARG A 173 -24.97 1.92 24.63
C ARG A 173 -25.32 0.97 25.77
N ASP A 174 -24.30 0.55 26.53
CA ASP A 174 -24.52 -0.25 27.74
C ASP A 174 -24.86 0.64 28.94
N LYS A 175 -25.02 0.04 30.13
CA LYS A 175 -25.36 0.77 31.36
C LYS A 175 -24.27 1.75 31.79
N GLN A 176 -23.03 1.53 31.36
CA GLN A 176 -21.85 2.35 31.63
C GLN A 176 -21.62 3.41 30.54
N GLY A 177 -22.48 3.44 29.51
CA GLY A 177 -22.40 4.39 28.40
C GLY A 177 -21.44 3.97 27.27
N ARG A 178 -20.81 2.79 27.33
CA ARG A 178 -19.93 2.26 26.29
C ARG A 178 -20.73 1.94 25.04
N ARG A 179 -20.21 2.34 23.87
CA ARG A 179 -20.86 2.07 22.59
C ARG A 179 -20.58 0.64 22.13
N TYR A 180 -21.60 -0.05 21.66
CA TYR A 180 -21.48 -1.41 21.14
C TYR A 180 -22.42 -1.68 19.95
N THR A 181 -22.16 -2.80 19.28
CA THR A 181 -23.04 -3.40 18.28
C THR A 181 -23.22 -4.88 18.57
N THR A 182 -24.11 -5.54 17.82
CA THR A 182 -24.37 -6.97 18.00
C THR A 182 -24.25 -7.75 16.71
N VAL A 183 -23.50 -8.85 16.74
CA VAL A 183 -23.31 -9.73 15.59
C VAL A 183 -24.00 -11.08 15.82
N PRO A 184 -24.56 -11.72 14.78
CA PRO A 184 -25.13 -13.06 14.93
C PRO A 184 -24.07 -14.05 15.38
N ILE A 185 -24.40 -14.93 16.33
CA ILE A 185 -23.49 -15.99 16.80
C ILE A 185 -23.59 -17.29 15.98
N HIS A 186 -24.35 -17.30 14.88
CA HIS A 186 -24.42 -18.40 13.92
C HIS A 186 -23.84 -18.00 12.55
N ALA A 187 -23.43 -18.98 11.76
CA ALA A 187 -22.93 -18.83 10.38
C ALA A 187 -23.65 -19.79 9.43
N PRO A 188 -23.70 -19.49 8.11
CA PRO A 188 -24.23 -20.40 7.10
C PRO A 188 -23.49 -21.75 7.07
N GLY A 189 -24.22 -22.81 6.71
CA GLY A 189 -23.71 -24.18 6.62
C GLY A 189 -24.12 -25.01 7.84
N GLU A 190 -24.34 -26.30 7.63
CA GLU A 190 -24.64 -27.25 8.70
C GLU A 190 -23.39 -28.09 9.00
N THR A 191 -23.12 -28.30 10.29
CA THR A 191 -22.03 -29.18 10.73
C THR A 191 -22.65 -30.44 11.33
N GLU A 192 -22.50 -31.58 10.66
CA GLU A 192 -23.07 -32.86 11.14
C GLU A 192 -22.39 -33.34 12.42
N ASN A 193 -21.07 -33.12 12.53
CA ASN A 193 -20.25 -33.58 13.66
C ASN A 193 -19.45 -32.41 14.24
N GLY A 194 -19.95 -31.79 15.31
CA GLY A 194 -19.24 -30.71 15.99
C GLY A 194 -19.98 -30.12 17.19
N ASN A 195 -19.23 -29.60 18.16
CA ASN A 195 -19.81 -28.89 19.30
C ASN A 195 -20.57 -27.61 18.91
N SER A 196 -20.41 -27.11 17.68
CA SER A 196 -21.13 -25.98 17.10
C SER A 196 -22.58 -26.28 16.67
N ASN A 197 -23.01 -27.54 16.70
CA ASN A 197 -24.39 -27.96 16.37
C ASN A 197 -25.13 -28.57 17.56
N LYS A 198 -24.76 -28.14 18.77
CA LYS A 198 -25.43 -28.52 20.03
C LYS A 198 -26.37 -27.40 20.50
N PRO A 199 -27.35 -27.71 21.36
CA PRO A 199 -28.21 -26.68 21.93
C PRO A 199 -27.40 -25.74 22.83
N PHE A 200 -27.55 -24.43 22.60
CA PHE A 200 -27.05 -23.38 23.48
C PHE A 200 -28.23 -22.82 24.28
N LYS A 201 -28.24 -23.00 25.61
CA LYS A 201 -29.38 -22.65 26.48
C LYS A 201 -30.72 -23.22 25.99
N GLY A 202 -30.70 -24.46 25.49
CA GLY A 202 -31.88 -25.15 24.96
C GLY A 202 -32.29 -24.74 23.54
N ILE A 203 -31.55 -23.84 22.90
CA ILE A 203 -31.85 -23.34 21.54
C ILE A 203 -30.86 -23.94 20.54
N MET A 204 -31.37 -24.45 19.42
CA MET A 204 -30.56 -24.89 18.29
C MET A 204 -30.23 -23.72 17.37
N PRO A 205 -29.11 -23.76 16.61
CA PRO A 205 -28.90 -22.79 15.55
C PRO A 205 -30.05 -22.88 14.52
N PRO A 206 -30.38 -21.79 13.80
CA PRO A 206 -31.41 -21.83 12.77
C PRO A 206 -31.12 -22.89 11.71
N PRO A 207 -32.15 -23.48 11.06
CA PRO A 207 -31.95 -24.43 9.96
C PRO A 207 -31.00 -23.87 8.89
N GLY A 208 -30.12 -24.71 8.33
CA GLY A 208 -29.09 -24.29 7.37
C GLY A 208 -27.88 -23.57 7.98
N ARG A 209 -27.77 -23.54 9.32
CA ARG A 209 -26.72 -22.81 10.05
C ARG A 209 -26.15 -23.62 11.22
N HIS A 210 -24.97 -23.22 11.66
CA HIS A 210 -24.31 -23.70 12.87
C HIS A 210 -23.83 -22.53 13.73
N TRP A 211 -23.52 -22.77 15.00
CA TRP A 211 -22.89 -21.75 15.85
C TRP A 211 -21.49 -21.41 15.36
N ARG A 212 -21.10 -20.14 15.41
CA ARG A 212 -19.77 -19.65 15.00
C ARG A 212 -18.61 -20.19 15.85
N THR A 213 -18.92 -20.78 16.99
CA THR A 213 -17.97 -21.35 17.94
C THR A 213 -18.67 -22.46 18.72
N ASP A 214 -17.92 -23.18 19.56
CA ASP A 214 -18.46 -24.26 20.39
C ASP A 214 -19.30 -23.72 21.57
N ILE A 215 -20.16 -24.58 22.14
CA ILE A 215 -21.04 -24.20 23.25
C ILE A 215 -20.29 -23.69 24.48
N THR A 216 -19.11 -24.24 24.79
CA THR A 216 -18.35 -23.81 25.98
C THR A 216 -17.89 -22.36 25.83
N THR A 217 -17.54 -21.95 24.62
CA THR A 217 -17.20 -20.56 24.30
C THR A 217 -18.44 -19.66 24.34
N LEU A 218 -19.60 -20.14 23.87
CA LEU A 218 -20.87 -19.39 23.98
C LEU A 218 -21.30 -19.18 25.44
N GLU A 219 -21.18 -20.21 26.28
CA GLU A 219 -21.46 -20.12 27.72
C GLU A 219 -20.53 -19.13 28.42
N LYS A 220 -19.23 -19.11 28.06
CA LYS A 220 -18.29 -18.09 28.56
C LYS A 220 -18.73 -16.69 28.17
N TRP A 221 -19.16 -16.47 26.92
CA TRP A 221 -19.66 -15.16 26.50
C TRP A 221 -20.92 -14.75 27.26
N ASP A 222 -21.86 -15.67 27.45
CA ASP A 222 -23.10 -15.41 28.20
C ASP A 222 -22.82 -15.07 29.66
N ASN A 223 -21.98 -15.89 30.33
CA ASN A 223 -21.58 -15.67 31.72
C ASN A 223 -20.83 -14.33 31.91
N ASN A 224 -20.09 -13.89 30.90
CA ASN A 224 -19.39 -12.61 30.91
C ASN A 224 -20.28 -11.42 30.49
N GLY A 225 -21.58 -11.63 30.25
CA GLY A 225 -22.51 -10.57 29.82
C GLY A 225 -22.25 -10.06 28.40
N LEU A 226 -21.63 -10.87 27.54
CA LEU A 226 -21.31 -10.54 26.14
C LEU A 226 -22.37 -11.05 25.15
N ILE A 227 -23.50 -11.57 25.64
CA ILE A 227 -24.64 -11.98 24.81
C ILE A 227 -25.83 -11.05 25.09
N GLU A 228 -26.35 -10.45 24.03
CA GLU A 228 -27.64 -9.77 24.04
C GLU A 228 -28.72 -10.72 23.52
N TRP A 229 -29.77 -10.91 24.31
CA TRP A 229 -30.91 -11.75 23.95
C TRP A 229 -32.04 -10.87 23.41
N SER A 230 -32.55 -11.16 22.21
CA SER A 230 -33.75 -10.50 21.71
C SER A 230 -34.99 -10.93 22.51
N PRO A 231 -36.11 -10.17 22.45
CA PRO A 231 -37.38 -10.60 23.05
C PRO A 231 -37.88 -11.94 22.52
N THR A 232 -37.46 -12.34 21.32
CA THR A 232 -37.78 -13.61 20.67
C THR A 232 -36.78 -14.74 20.99
N GLY A 233 -35.83 -14.50 21.91
CA GLY A 233 -34.85 -15.49 22.34
C GLY A 233 -33.67 -15.69 21.37
N ASN A 234 -33.44 -14.77 20.43
CA ASN A 234 -32.30 -14.87 19.50
C ASN A 234 -31.03 -14.27 20.13
N PRO A 235 -29.99 -15.07 20.40
CA PRO A 235 -28.74 -14.58 20.99
C PRO A 235 -27.86 -13.89 19.96
N ARG A 236 -27.29 -12.73 20.33
CA ARG A 236 -26.29 -12.02 19.53
C ARG A 236 -25.11 -11.63 20.39
N LYS A 237 -23.90 -11.71 19.82
CA LYS A 237 -22.68 -11.33 20.54
C LYS A 237 -22.53 -9.82 20.53
N ILE A 238 -22.34 -9.25 21.71
CA ILE A 238 -21.98 -7.85 21.93
C ILE A 238 -20.53 -7.64 21.48
N ILE A 239 -20.29 -6.57 20.73
CA ILE A 239 -18.98 -6.12 20.29
C ILE A 239 -18.86 -4.64 20.69
N PHE A 240 -18.00 -4.35 21.67
CA PHE A 240 -17.75 -2.98 22.11
C PHE A 240 -16.84 -2.24 21.14
N ALA A 241 -17.01 -0.92 21.04
CA ALA A 241 -16.24 -0.08 20.13
C ALA A 241 -14.79 0.14 20.61
N ASP A 242 -14.60 0.29 21.93
CA ASP A 242 -13.31 0.55 22.60
C ASP A 242 -12.39 -0.68 22.65
N GLU A 243 -12.92 -1.87 22.45
CA GLU A 243 -12.16 -3.13 22.36
C GLU A 243 -11.70 -3.46 20.92
N ARG A 244 -11.84 -2.52 19.99
CA ARG A 244 -11.51 -2.74 18.58
C ARG A 244 -10.26 -1.99 18.17
N GLU A 245 -9.39 -2.69 17.46
CA GLU A 245 -8.17 -2.15 16.86
C GLU A 245 -8.42 -1.23 15.65
N GLY A 246 -9.69 -0.94 15.32
CA GLY A 246 -10.08 -0.12 14.18
C GLY A 246 -10.64 -0.90 12.98
N LYS A 247 -11.01 -0.15 11.94
CA LYS A 247 -11.52 -0.69 10.67
C LYS A 247 -10.36 -1.10 9.77
N ARG A 248 -10.54 -2.15 8.98
CA ARG A 248 -9.59 -2.53 7.93
C ARG A 248 -9.53 -1.42 6.89
N VAL A 249 -8.34 -1.08 6.44
CA VAL A 249 -8.17 -0.19 5.27
C VAL A 249 -8.77 -0.87 4.05
N GLN A 250 -9.54 -0.13 3.26
CA GLN A 250 -10.17 -0.61 2.02
C GLN A 250 -9.31 -0.23 0.81
N ASP A 251 -9.87 -0.20 -0.39
CA ASP A 251 -9.19 -0.01 -1.67
C ASP A 251 -9.38 1.37 -2.29
N ILE A 252 -10.07 2.28 -1.60
CA ILE A 252 -10.19 3.70 -1.96
C ILE A 252 -9.42 4.53 -0.94
N TRP A 253 -8.32 5.14 -1.38
CA TRP A 253 -7.38 5.86 -0.51
C TRP A 253 -7.37 7.36 -0.77
N GLU A 254 -7.36 8.17 0.28
CA GLU A 254 -7.41 9.64 0.21
C GLU A 254 -6.07 10.31 0.54
N TYR A 255 -5.00 9.92 -0.16
CA TYR A 255 -3.67 10.52 0.03
C TYR A 255 -3.32 11.50 -1.07
N LYS A 256 -3.40 12.81 -0.82
CA LYS A 256 -3.00 13.85 -1.79
C LYS A 256 -1.50 14.12 -1.70
N ASP A 257 -0.87 14.36 -2.85
CA ASP A 257 0.55 14.73 -2.88
C ASP A 257 0.77 16.12 -2.22
N PRO A 258 1.98 16.39 -1.71
CA PRO A 258 2.30 17.68 -1.10
C PRO A 258 2.02 18.85 -2.05
N GLN A 259 1.42 19.92 -1.51
CA GLN A 259 1.11 21.13 -2.29
C GLN A 259 2.38 21.87 -2.75
N TYR A 260 3.46 21.78 -1.96
CA TYR A 260 4.75 22.42 -2.21
C TYR A 260 5.86 21.37 -2.24
N PRO A 261 5.99 20.62 -3.34
CA PRO A 261 6.96 19.54 -3.42
C PRO A 261 8.37 20.09 -3.61
N THR A 262 9.36 19.38 -3.04
CA THR A 262 10.79 19.73 -3.15
C THR A 262 11.41 19.29 -4.48
N TYR A 263 10.71 18.40 -5.21
CA TYR A 263 11.10 17.84 -6.50
C TYR A 263 9.82 17.52 -7.31
N PRO A 264 9.85 17.46 -8.65
CA PRO A 264 8.68 17.03 -9.41
C PRO A 264 8.17 15.67 -8.93
N THR A 265 6.84 15.46 -8.99
CA THR A 265 6.20 14.16 -8.70
C THR A 265 6.45 13.56 -7.31
N GLU A 266 6.78 14.38 -6.30
CA GLU A 266 6.91 13.93 -4.91
C GLU A 266 5.60 13.33 -4.39
N LYS A 267 5.65 12.07 -3.94
CA LYS A 267 4.49 11.36 -3.40
C LYS A 267 4.20 11.70 -1.94
N ASN A 268 2.95 11.51 -1.54
CA ASN A 268 2.53 11.54 -0.14
C ASN A 268 3.30 10.49 0.71
N ALA A 269 3.90 10.93 1.82
CA ALA A 269 4.70 10.04 2.68
C ALA A 269 3.84 9.06 3.49
N GLU A 270 2.64 9.44 3.93
CA GLU A 270 1.73 8.57 4.70
C GLU A 270 1.23 7.39 3.86
N LEU A 271 1.01 7.60 2.57
CA LEU A 271 0.72 6.55 1.59
C LEU A 271 1.85 5.50 1.54
N LEU A 272 3.09 5.96 1.41
CA LEU A 272 4.25 5.07 1.29
C LEU A 272 4.52 4.35 2.62
N ASP A 273 4.36 5.05 3.73
CA ASP A 273 4.40 4.51 5.08
C ASP A 273 3.38 3.38 5.30
N LEU A 274 2.14 3.58 4.85
CA LEU A 274 1.09 2.56 4.89
C LEU A 274 1.52 1.32 4.09
N ILE A 275 1.96 1.49 2.84
CA ILE A 275 2.40 0.40 1.96
C ILE A 275 3.57 -0.36 2.60
N ILE A 276 4.58 0.36 3.10
CA ILE A 276 5.79 -0.22 3.69
C ILE A 276 5.46 -1.02 4.95
N ARG A 277 4.64 -0.48 5.87
CA ARG A 277 4.25 -1.23 7.06
C ARG A 277 3.41 -2.46 6.75
N THR A 278 2.55 -2.37 5.73
CA THR A 278 1.66 -3.46 5.33
C THR A 278 2.42 -4.64 4.74
N SER A 279 3.37 -4.37 3.84
CA SER A 279 3.97 -5.41 2.98
C SER A 279 5.46 -5.64 3.24
N SER A 280 5.95 -5.30 4.43
CA SER A 280 7.33 -5.56 4.84
C SER A 280 7.47 -5.60 6.36
N ASN A 281 8.54 -6.22 6.86
CA ASN A 281 8.88 -6.25 8.28
C ASN A 281 10.09 -5.34 8.57
N GLU A 282 10.43 -5.13 9.84
CA GLU A 282 11.71 -4.47 10.17
C GLU A 282 12.87 -5.22 9.50
N ASN A 283 13.88 -4.48 9.02
CA ASN A 283 15.02 -4.97 8.24
C ASN A 283 14.72 -5.58 6.86
N SER A 284 13.46 -5.65 6.42
CA SER A 284 13.13 -5.98 5.03
C SER A 284 13.81 -5.02 4.05
N ILE A 285 14.09 -5.51 2.84
CA ILE A 285 14.71 -4.73 1.76
C ILE A 285 13.62 -4.16 0.86
N ILE A 286 13.56 -2.83 0.78
CA ILE A 286 12.60 -2.09 -0.06
C ILE A 286 13.33 -1.57 -1.30
N LEU A 287 12.77 -1.78 -2.48
CA LEU A 287 13.30 -1.28 -3.74
C LEU A 287 12.37 -0.23 -4.35
N ASP A 288 12.96 0.88 -4.75
CA ASP A 288 12.35 1.85 -5.64
C ASP A 288 13.33 2.19 -6.77
N CYS A 289 13.10 1.63 -7.96
CA CYS A 289 13.94 1.87 -9.13
C CYS A 289 13.47 3.07 -9.98
N PHE A 290 12.57 3.89 -9.42
CA PHE A 290 12.11 5.17 -9.96
C PHE A 290 12.07 6.20 -8.82
N CYS A 291 13.12 6.22 -7.99
CA CYS A 291 13.01 6.79 -6.65
C CYS A 291 12.83 8.32 -6.63
N GLY A 292 13.24 9.03 -7.69
CA GLY A 292 13.05 10.47 -7.81
C GLY A 292 13.58 11.22 -6.58
N SER A 293 12.69 11.86 -5.83
CA SER A 293 13.07 12.59 -4.61
C SER A 293 13.33 11.74 -3.37
N GLY A 294 13.22 10.42 -3.48
CA GLY A 294 13.58 9.48 -2.42
C GLY A 294 12.53 9.36 -1.31
N THR A 295 11.27 9.75 -1.54
CA THR A 295 10.22 9.67 -0.51
C THR A 295 9.99 8.23 -0.03
N THR A 296 9.99 7.25 -0.94
CA THR A 296 9.90 5.82 -0.60
C THR A 296 11.05 5.38 0.29
N LEU A 297 12.27 5.85 0.00
CA LEU A 297 13.49 5.51 0.73
C LEU A 297 13.47 6.11 2.14
N LYS A 298 13.02 7.38 2.26
CA LYS A 298 12.81 8.03 3.56
C LYS A 298 11.77 7.31 4.40
N SER A 299 10.61 6.96 3.82
CA SER A 299 9.58 6.18 4.51
C SER A 299 10.10 4.80 4.93
N ALA A 300 10.89 4.12 4.09
CA ALA A 300 11.51 2.85 4.44
C ALA A 300 12.46 3.01 5.65
N GLN A 301 13.31 4.02 5.63
CA GLN A 301 14.24 4.30 6.72
C GLN A 301 13.54 4.65 8.03
N ASN A 302 12.54 5.53 8.00
CA ASN A 302 11.74 5.89 9.17
C ASN A 302 11.03 4.68 9.78
N ASN A 303 10.60 3.74 8.94
CA ASN A 303 10.00 2.50 9.36
C ASN A 303 11.07 1.41 9.64
N ARG A 304 12.37 1.70 9.75
CA ARG A 304 13.43 0.71 10.09
C ARG A 304 13.58 -0.43 9.08
N ARG A 305 13.36 -0.14 7.80
CA ARG A 305 13.63 -1.06 6.68
C ARG A 305 14.94 -0.65 6.00
N ARG A 306 15.59 -1.61 5.32
CA ARG A 306 16.68 -1.30 4.38
C ARG A 306 16.07 -0.83 3.07
N TRP A 307 16.78 0.04 2.36
CA TRP A 307 16.28 0.52 1.07
C TRP A 307 17.34 0.54 -0.01
N ILE A 308 16.87 0.39 -1.25
CA ILE A 308 17.63 0.54 -2.48
C ILE A 308 16.86 1.50 -3.39
N GLY A 309 17.49 2.62 -3.73
CA GLY A 309 16.98 3.60 -4.68
C GLY A 309 17.80 3.60 -5.97
N ILE A 310 17.14 3.75 -7.12
CA ILE A 310 17.81 3.92 -8.41
C ILE A 310 17.19 5.09 -9.15
N ASP A 311 18.03 6.01 -9.62
CA ASP A 311 17.64 7.10 -10.51
C ASP A 311 18.81 7.52 -11.40
N GLU A 312 18.55 7.96 -12.63
CA GLU A 312 19.60 8.43 -13.55
C GLU A 312 19.91 9.93 -13.35
N SER A 313 18.96 10.69 -12.79
CA SER A 313 19.03 12.14 -12.67
C SER A 313 19.91 12.56 -11.50
N GLU A 314 20.95 13.34 -11.78
CA GLU A 314 21.77 13.98 -10.76
C GLU A 314 20.94 14.82 -9.77
N HIS A 315 19.84 15.42 -10.25
CA HIS A 315 18.94 16.22 -9.43
C HIS A 315 18.14 15.34 -8.46
N ALA A 316 17.66 14.18 -8.92
CA ALA A 316 16.97 13.20 -8.09
C ALA A 316 17.89 12.65 -6.99
N ILE A 317 19.13 12.31 -7.34
CA ILE A 317 20.14 11.84 -6.38
C ILE A 317 20.41 12.89 -5.30
N LYS A 318 20.66 14.15 -5.68
CA LYS A 318 20.85 15.26 -4.72
C LYS A 318 19.62 15.50 -3.84
N ALA A 319 18.43 15.49 -4.43
CA ALA A 319 17.17 15.68 -3.70
C ALA A 319 16.95 14.54 -2.68
N THR A 320 17.23 13.30 -3.08
CA THR A 320 17.18 12.12 -2.21
C THR A 320 18.16 12.23 -1.04
N ILE A 321 19.43 12.57 -1.31
CA ILE A 321 20.45 12.74 -0.26
C ILE A 321 19.98 13.78 0.76
N LYS A 322 19.61 14.98 0.29
CA LYS A 322 19.10 16.04 1.17
C LYS A 322 17.89 15.57 1.99
N LYS A 323 16.97 14.82 1.37
CA LYS A 323 15.78 14.30 2.05
C LYS A 323 16.12 13.27 3.14
N ILE A 324 17.06 12.36 2.89
CA ILE A 324 17.54 11.38 3.87
C ILE A 324 18.28 12.06 5.02
N GLU A 325 19.05 13.12 4.75
CA GLU A 325 19.77 13.89 5.77
C GLU A 325 18.85 14.66 6.73
N THR A 326 17.59 14.93 6.34
CA THR A 326 16.60 15.55 7.25
C THR A 326 16.01 14.59 8.30
N ILE A 327 16.39 13.32 8.29
CA ILE A 327 15.91 12.36 9.28
C ILE A 327 16.64 12.65 10.61
N GLU A 328 15.99 13.42 11.48
CA GLU A 328 16.42 13.57 12.89
C GLU A 328 16.21 12.22 13.59
N GLY A 329 17.29 11.62 14.11
CA GLY A 329 17.26 10.25 14.62
C GLY A 329 17.46 10.15 16.14
N ASP A 330 16.83 9.15 16.73
CA ASP A 330 17.25 8.55 18.00
C ASP A 330 18.71 8.08 17.88
N PHE A 331 19.56 8.46 18.86
CA PHE A 331 21.01 8.19 18.88
C PHE A 331 21.41 6.72 18.62
N PHE A 332 20.50 5.77 18.85
CA PHE A 332 20.74 4.33 18.73
C PHE A 332 20.54 3.76 17.31
N TYR A 333 19.75 4.40 16.45
CA TYR A 333 19.32 3.80 15.18
C TYR A 333 19.78 4.55 13.93
N ASN A 334 20.40 5.73 14.10
CA ASN A 334 20.85 6.58 13.00
C ASN A 334 22.04 6.00 12.19
N ASN A 335 22.54 4.82 12.56
CA ASN A 335 23.72 4.18 11.95
C ASN A 335 23.43 3.18 10.83
N GLN A 336 22.23 3.15 10.25
CA GLN A 336 22.03 2.48 8.97
C GLN A 336 22.59 3.34 7.83
N GLY A 337 23.91 3.55 7.83
CA GLY A 337 24.60 4.30 6.78
C GLY A 337 24.21 3.81 5.38
N TYR A 338 24.15 4.74 4.45
CA TYR A 338 23.90 4.48 3.04
C TYR A 338 25.19 4.64 2.22
N VAL A 339 25.22 4.03 1.05
CA VAL A 339 26.29 4.18 0.06
C VAL A 339 25.66 4.73 -1.21
N VAL A 340 26.34 5.69 -1.84
CA VAL A 340 25.99 6.17 -3.18
C VAL A 340 26.94 5.52 -4.17
N GLU A 341 26.40 4.86 -5.19
CA GLU A 341 27.17 4.21 -6.26
C GLU A 341 26.76 4.80 -7.61
N GLU A 342 27.73 5.15 -8.44
CA GLU A 342 27.49 5.61 -9.80
C GLU A 342 27.98 4.56 -10.80
N LEU A 343 27.06 4.03 -11.60
CA LEU A 343 27.37 3.00 -12.59
C LEU A 343 27.61 3.67 -13.93
N LYS A 344 28.88 3.68 -14.36
CA LYS A 344 29.30 4.18 -15.69
C LYS A 344 28.83 3.26 -16.80
#